data_AF-A0A442GEU2-F1
#
_entry.id   AF-A0A442GEU2-F1
#
_cell.length_a   1.000
_cell.length_b   1.000
_cell.length_c   1.000
_cell.angle_alpha   90.00
_cell.angle_beta   90.00
_cell.angle_gamma   90.00
#
_symmetry.space_group_name_H-M   'P 1'
#
loop_
_entity.id
_entity.type
_entity.pdbx_description
1 polymer ?
#
loop_
_entity_poly.entity_id
_entity_poly.type
_entity_poly.pdbx_seq_one_letter_code
_entity_poly.pdbx_strand_id
1 'polypeptide(L)'
;MAARPISEHTTEQLQNLIHNYRKNTTDPVYLAALDELARRKGQGLSFSKSLELIRTAAAERRCLSYKQIAEGSGVEWSKVRYAISGHLDDLLKYAHGKGWPMLTAIVVNQENLSTGRLEPQALAGFVKGAAIFGCPVTDREQFLKE
;
A
#
# COMPACT_ATOMS: atom_id res chain seq x y z
N MET A 1 22.17 19.52 -15.60
CA MET A 1 20.88 19.28 -16.29
C MET A 1 19.84 19.05 -15.21
N ALA A 2 18.81 19.90 -15.11
CA ALA A 2 17.72 19.66 -14.15
C ALA A 2 16.97 18.39 -14.57
N ALA A 3 16.82 17.43 -13.66
CA ALA A 3 16.01 16.25 -13.91
C ALA A 3 14.57 16.70 -14.19
N ARG A 4 13.93 16.14 -15.22
CA ARG A 4 12.53 16.45 -15.55
C ARG A 4 11.64 16.14 -14.35
N PRO A 5 10.60 16.93 -14.08
CA PRO A 5 9.69 16.65 -12.98
C PRO A 5 8.96 15.31 -13.20
N ILE A 6 8.69 14.59 -12.11
CA ILE A 6 8.08 13.24 -12.15
C ILE A 6 6.71 13.25 -12.83
N SER A 7 5.96 14.34 -12.71
CA SER A 7 4.66 14.55 -13.36
C SER A 7 4.73 14.51 -14.90
N GLU A 8 5.87 14.86 -15.50
CA GLU A 8 6.06 14.85 -16.97
C GLU A 8 6.42 13.48 -17.53
N HIS A 9 6.71 12.49 -16.67
CA HIS A 9 7.04 11.14 -17.13
C HIS A 9 5.77 10.42 -17.60
N THR A 10 5.86 9.64 -18.67
CA THR A 10 4.79 8.73 -19.10
C THR A 10 4.62 7.58 -18.11
N THR A 11 3.48 6.89 -18.15
CA THR A 11 3.23 5.72 -17.29
C THR A 11 4.31 4.65 -17.43
N GLU A 12 4.78 4.41 -18.65
CA GLU A 12 5.87 3.46 -18.93
C GLU A 12 7.20 3.94 -18.36
N GLN A 13 7.51 5.23 -18.49
CA GLN A 13 8.72 5.82 -17.90
C GLN A 13 8.71 5.75 -16.38
N LEU A 14 7.55 5.97 -15.74
CA LEU A 14 7.39 5.79 -14.29
C LEU A 14 7.63 4.34 -13.87
N GLN A 15 7.11 3.37 -14.62
CA GLN A 15 7.36 1.95 -14.36
C GLN A 15 8.85 1.59 -14.51
N ASN A 16 9.51 2.13 -15.54
CA ASN A 16 10.94 1.93 -15.75
C ASN A 16 11.77 2.57 -14.63
N LEU A 17 11.41 3.77 -14.16
CA LEU A 17 12.03 4.40 -13.00
C LEU A 17 11.87 3.52 -11.75
N ILE A 18 10.65 3.09 -11.45
CA ILE A 18 10.37 2.20 -10.31
C ILE A 18 11.21 0.91 -10.41
N HIS A 19 11.30 0.31 -11.61
CA HIS A 19 12.10 -0.88 -11.83
C HIS A 19 13.59 -0.64 -11.57
N ASN A 20 14.14 0.47 -12.08
CA ASN A 20 15.55 0.81 -11.93
C ASN A 20 15.93 1.09 -10.47
N TYR A 21 15.06 1.77 -9.75
CA TYR A 21 15.27 2.14 -8.36
C TYR A 21 14.85 1.05 -7.36
N ARG A 22 14.45 -0.14 -7.81
CA ARG A 22 14.04 -1.25 -6.91
C ARG A 22 15.08 -1.66 -5.86
N LYS A 23 16.38 -1.37 -6.10
CA LYS A 23 17.47 -1.61 -5.15
C LYS A 23 17.77 -0.42 -4.23
N ASN A 24 17.25 0.76 -4.55
CA ASN A 24 17.37 1.98 -3.77
C ASN A 24 15.98 2.58 -3.54
N THR A 25 15.15 1.83 -2.83
CA THR A 25 13.76 2.20 -2.57
C THR A 25 13.63 3.42 -1.64
N THR A 26 14.73 3.90 -1.05
CA THR A 26 14.80 5.08 -0.16
C THR A 26 14.91 6.38 -0.93
N ASP A 27 15.21 6.30 -2.23
CA ASP A 27 15.38 7.47 -3.05
C ASP A 27 14.06 8.25 -3.19
N PRO A 28 14.05 9.58 -2.95
CA PRO A 28 12.86 10.41 -3.17
C PRO A 28 12.27 10.29 -4.58
N VAL A 29 13.10 10.02 -5.60
CA VAL A 29 12.66 9.80 -6.99
C VAL A 29 11.80 8.55 -7.10
N TYR A 30 12.17 7.48 -6.39
CA TYR A 30 11.42 6.24 -6.37
C TYR A 30 10.03 6.43 -5.74
N LEU A 31 9.99 7.12 -4.59
CA LEU A 31 8.75 7.44 -3.89
C LEU A 31 7.83 8.34 -4.72
N ALA A 32 8.39 9.39 -5.33
CA ALA A 32 7.62 10.28 -6.19
C ALA A 32 7.07 9.55 -7.42
N ALA A 33 7.87 8.66 -8.04
CA ALA A 33 7.42 7.86 -9.18
C ALA A 33 6.30 6.88 -8.81
N LEU A 34 6.39 6.24 -7.64
CA LEU A 34 5.31 5.41 -7.09
C LEU A 34 4.05 6.22 -6.82
N ASP A 35 4.16 7.39 -6.19
CA ASP A 35 3.02 8.24 -5.85
C ASP A 35 2.31 8.75 -7.10
N GLU A 36 3.04 9.19 -8.12
CA GLU A 36 2.44 9.62 -9.39
C GLU A 36 1.81 8.45 -10.16
N LEU A 37 2.44 7.27 -10.17
CA LEU A 37 1.87 6.09 -10.81
C LEU A 37 0.60 5.62 -10.08
N ALA A 38 0.62 5.61 -8.74
CA ALA A 38 -0.53 5.28 -7.91
C ALA A 38 -1.67 6.28 -8.10
N ARG A 39 -1.36 7.58 -8.17
CA ARG A 39 -2.36 8.62 -8.45
C ARG A 39 -3.06 8.39 -9.80
N ARG A 40 -2.29 8.03 -10.84
CA ARG A 40 -2.82 7.75 -12.19
C ARG A 40 -3.68 6.48 -12.26
N LYS A 41 -3.25 5.40 -11.59
CA LYS A 41 -3.97 4.10 -11.60
C LYS A 41 -5.12 4.04 -10.58
N GLY A 42 -4.90 4.61 -9.41
CA GLY A 42 -5.76 4.55 -8.23
C GLY A 42 -6.83 5.64 -8.18
N GLN A 43 -7.14 6.29 -9.31
CA GLN A 43 -8.13 7.37 -9.41
C GLN A 43 -7.94 8.48 -8.37
N GLY A 44 -6.68 8.84 -8.07
CA GLY A 44 -6.34 9.88 -7.10
C GLY A 44 -5.88 9.39 -5.73
N LEU A 45 -5.89 8.08 -5.44
CA LEU A 45 -5.25 7.54 -4.24
C LEU A 45 -3.77 7.94 -4.21
N SER A 46 -3.31 8.42 -3.04
CA SER A 46 -1.92 8.81 -2.83
C SER A 46 -1.20 7.71 -2.08
N PHE A 47 -0.11 7.24 -2.68
CA PHE A 47 0.77 6.24 -2.11
C PHE A 47 1.44 6.76 -0.83
N SER A 48 1.99 7.97 -0.90
CA SER A 48 2.72 8.59 0.21
C SER A 48 1.82 8.79 1.44
N LYS A 49 0.64 9.39 1.24
CA LYS A 49 -0.34 9.61 2.32
C LYS A 49 -0.88 8.31 2.90
N SER A 50 -1.17 7.33 2.06
CA SER A 50 -1.65 6.03 2.52
C SER A 50 -0.59 5.31 3.35
N LEU A 51 0.67 5.35 2.90
CA LEU A 51 1.78 4.74 3.63
C LEU A 51 2.00 5.40 4.98
N GLU A 52 2.00 6.74 5.04
CA GLU A 52 2.12 7.49 6.30
C GLU A 52 0.98 7.16 7.25
N LEU A 53 -0.27 7.16 6.76
CA LEU A 53 -1.44 6.84 7.57
C LEU A 53 -1.36 5.43 8.17
N ILE A 54 -0.96 4.44 7.37
CA ILE A 54 -0.78 3.05 7.81
C ILE A 54 0.36 2.96 8.84
N ARG A 55 1.48 3.65 8.62
CA ARG A 55 2.60 3.65 9.58
C ARG A 55 2.22 4.25 10.92
N THR A 56 1.50 5.37 10.92
CA THR A 56 0.98 5.99 12.14
C THR A 56 0.01 5.06 12.86
N ALA A 57 -0.93 4.44 12.14
CA ALA A 57 -1.86 3.47 12.72
C ALA A 57 -1.15 2.23 13.30
N ALA A 58 -0.12 1.73 12.62
CA ALA A 58 0.69 0.62 13.11
C ALA A 58 1.43 0.98 14.42
N ALA A 59 2.02 2.17 14.49
CA ALA A 59 2.67 2.67 15.70
C ALA A 59 1.68 2.82 16.87
N GLU A 60 0.45 3.20 16.57
CA GLU A 60 -0.66 3.33 17.53
C GLU A 60 -1.37 1.98 17.82
N ARG A 61 -0.92 0.87 17.21
CA ARG A 61 -1.53 -0.47 17.30
C ARG A 61 -3.04 -0.46 17.01
N ARG A 62 -3.48 0.35 16.05
CA ARG A 62 -4.88 0.45 15.63
C ARG A 62 -5.09 -0.03 14.20
N CYS A 63 -6.26 -0.58 13.95
CA CYS A 63 -6.68 -0.93 12.60
C CYS A 63 -7.17 0.31 11.82
N LEU A 64 -7.13 0.19 10.50
CA LEU A 64 -7.64 1.17 9.54
C LEU A 64 -8.68 0.53 8.64
N SER A 65 -9.65 1.29 8.19
CA SER A 65 -10.58 0.82 7.16
C SER A 65 -10.16 1.26 5.76
N TYR A 66 -10.58 0.52 4.74
CA TYR A 66 -10.42 0.95 3.35
C TYR A 66 -10.95 2.37 3.09
N LYS A 67 -12.06 2.72 3.74
CA LYS A 67 -12.64 4.06 3.68
C LYS A 67 -11.70 5.12 4.28
N GLN A 68 -11.09 4.85 5.43
CA GLN A 68 -10.12 5.76 6.05
C GLN A 68 -8.87 5.98 5.19
N ILE A 69 -8.42 4.96 4.44
CA ILE A 69 -7.32 5.10 3.48
C ILE A 69 -7.71 6.05 2.33
N ALA A 70 -8.92 5.89 1.77
CA ALA A 70 -9.44 6.76 0.72
C ALA A 70 -9.58 8.22 1.20
N GLU A 71 -10.18 8.41 2.37
CA GLU A 71 -10.35 9.73 3.01
C GLU A 71 -9.00 10.39 3.33
N GLY A 72 -8.03 9.64 3.84
CA GLY A 72 -6.67 10.13 4.07
C GLY A 72 -5.95 10.54 2.79
N SER A 73 -6.30 9.95 1.64
CA SER A 73 -5.85 10.38 0.32
C SER A 73 -6.64 11.58 -0.22
N GLY A 74 -7.73 12.00 0.44
CA GLY A 74 -8.62 13.07 -0.01
C GLY A 74 -9.58 12.64 -1.12
N VAL A 75 -9.84 11.34 -1.27
CA VAL A 75 -10.69 10.79 -2.33
C VAL A 75 -11.93 10.12 -1.75
N GLU A 76 -13.05 10.31 -2.44
CA GLU A 76 -14.31 9.69 -2.07
C GLU A 76 -14.27 8.16 -2.27
N TRP A 77 -14.66 7.41 -1.24
CA TRP A 77 -14.65 5.94 -1.25
C TRP A 77 -15.39 5.31 -2.45
N SER A 78 -16.53 5.88 -2.83
CA SER A 78 -17.36 5.39 -3.94
C SER A 78 -16.59 5.30 -5.27
N LYS A 79 -15.63 6.20 -5.49
CA LYS A 79 -14.80 6.27 -6.70
C LYS A 79 -13.69 5.22 -6.69
N VAL A 80 -13.04 5.04 -5.54
CA VAL A 80 -11.81 4.24 -5.43
C VAL A 80 -12.01 2.82 -4.93
N ARG A 81 -13.24 2.42 -4.57
CA ARG A 81 -13.52 1.09 -3.97
C ARG A 81 -12.95 -0.10 -4.75
N TYR A 82 -12.92 -0.01 -6.09
CA TYR A 82 -12.38 -1.06 -6.95
C TYR A 82 -10.86 -0.96 -7.14
N ALA A 83 -10.29 0.24 -6.99
CA ALA A 83 -8.86 0.49 -7.17
C ALA A 83 -8.06 0.25 -5.88
N ILE A 84 -8.70 0.27 -4.70
CA ILE A 84 -7.99 0.22 -3.43
C ILE A 84 -7.24 -1.08 -3.19
N SER A 85 -7.74 -2.22 -3.68
CA SER A 85 -7.04 -3.50 -3.55
C SER A 85 -5.69 -3.45 -4.24
N GLY A 86 -5.65 -2.99 -5.50
CA GLY A 86 -4.40 -2.86 -6.24
C GLY A 86 -3.45 -1.83 -5.61
N HIS A 87 -4.00 -0.76 -5.03
CA HIS A 87 -3.21 0.23 -4.29
C HIS A 87 -2.55 -0.36 -3.04
N LEU A 88 -3.26 -1.19 -2.28
CA LEU A 88 -2.71 -1.89 -1.12
C LEU A 88 -1.68 -2.95 -1.53
N ASP A 89 -1.86 -3.63 -2.66
CA ASP A 89 -0.86 -4.55 -3.20
C ASP A 89 0.46 -3.84 -3.53
N ASP A 90 0.39 -2.62 -4.07
CA ASP A 90 1.57 -1.82 -4.37
C ASP A 90 2.26 -1.33 -3.07
N LEU A 91 1.49 -0.94 -2.05
CA LEU A 91 2.01 -0.62 -0.72
C LEU A 91 2.71 -1.80 -0.05
N LEU A 92 2.13 -3.00 -0.18
CA LEU A 92 2.71 -4.24 0.34
C LEU A 92 4.07 -4.54 -0.33
N LYS A 93 4.14 -4.45 -1.66
CA LYS A 93 5.41 -4.65 -2.41
C LYS A 93 6.48 -3.68 -1.97
N TYR A 94 6.12 -2.41 -1.76
CA TYR A 94 7.05 -1.39 -1.29
C TYR A 94 7.56 -1.67 0.13
N ALA A 95 6.65 -1.96 1.07
CA ALA A 95 7.01 -2.26 2.46
C ALA A 95 7.94 -3.48 2.53
N HIS A 96 7.63 -4.53 1.76
CA HIS A 96 8.49 -5.69 1.64
C HIS A 96 9.87 -5.35 1.05
N GLY A 97 9.93 -4.51 -0.01
CA GLY A 97 11.19 -4.01 -0.58
C GLY A 97 12.05 -3.18 0.40
N LYS A 98 11.50 -2.79 1.54
CA LYS A 98 12.19 -2.15 2.66
C LYS A 98 12.60 -3.10 3.78
N GLY A 99 12.22 -4.38 3.69
CA GLY A 99 12.28 -5.30 4.82
C GLY A 99 11.35 -4.90 5.96
N TRP A 100 10.31 -4.12 5.70
CA TRP A 100 9.32 -3.75 6.70
C TRP A 100 8.30 -4.87 6.91
N PRO A 101 7.72 -4.97 8.13
CA PRO A 101 6.59 -5.86 8.36
C PRO A 101 5.45 -5.58 7.37
N MET A 102 4.56 -6.54 7.16
CA MET A 102 3.42 -6.36 6.26
C MET A 102 2.41 -5.36 6.85
N LEU A 103 2.70 -4.07 6.69
CA LEU A 103 1.96 -2.96 7.28
C LEU A 103 0.49 -2.92 6.84
N THR A 104 0.16 -3.47 5.67
CA THR A 104 -1.23 -3.51 5.15
C THR A 104 -2.12 -4.50 5.90
N ALA A 105 -1.58 -5.35 6.79
CA ALA A 105 -2.34 -6.32 7.58
C ALA A 105 -3.38 -5.67 8.51
N ILE A 106 -3.13 -4.43 8.93
CA ILE A 106 -4.01 -3.65 9.81
C ILE A 106 -5.16 -2.97 9.05
N VAL A 107 -5.22 -3.11 7.72
CA VAL A 107 -6.27 -2.51 6.89
C VAL A 107 -7.41 -3.51 6.68
N VAL A 108 -8.54 -3.27 7.34
CA VAL A 108 -9.69 -4.17 7.46
C VAL A 108 -10.97 -3.52 6.95
N ASN A 109 -12.09 -4.24 6.94
CA ASN A 109 -13.40 -3.60 6.75
C ASN A 109 -13.78 -2.77 7.96
N GLN A 110 -14.60 -1.73 7.75
CA GLN A 110 -15.04 -0.80 8.80
C GLN A 110 -15.63 -1.53 10.02
N GLU A 111 -16.38 -2.60 9.77
CA GLU A 111 -17.05 -3.42 10.77
C GLU A 111 -16.06 -4.19 11.66
N ASN A 112 -14.84 -4.42 11.18
CA ASN A 112 -13.80 -5.18 11.86
C ASN A 112 -12.72 -4.30 12.50
N LEU A 113 -12.91 -2.98 12.56
CA LEU A 113 -11.93 -2.06 13.18
C LEU A 113 -11.62 -2.41 14.64
N SER A 114 -12.61 -2.88 15.40
CA SER A 114 -12.45 -3.26 16.80
C SER A 114 -11.85 -4.65 16.99
N THR A 115 -12.02 -5.54 16.01
CA THR A 115 -11.59 -6.95 16.10
C THR A 115 -10.30 -7.24 15.34
N GLY A 116 -9.90 -6.36 14.42
CA GLY A 116 -8.77 -6.56 13.52
C GLY A 116 -8.96 -7.70 12.53
N ARG A 117 -10.18 -8.24 12.39
CA ARG A 117 -10.44 -9.39 11.53
C ARG A 117 -10.42 -8.99 10.06
N LEU A 118 -9.50 -9.59 9.31
CA LEU A 118 -9.59 -9.58 7.85
C LEU A 118 -10.74 -10.50 7.41
N GLU A 119 -11.57 -10.01 6.48
CA GLU A 119 -12.55 -10.88 5.84
C GLU A 119 -11.87 -11.96 5.00
N PRO A 120 -12.51 -13.11 4.77
CA PRO A 120 -11.90 -14.24 4.08
C PRO A 120 -11.27 -13.88 2.72
N GLN A 121 -11.89 -12.96 1.97
CA GLN A 121 -11.39 -12.52 0.66
C GLN A 121 -10.17 -11.59 0.78
N ALA A 122 -10.20 -10.65 1.71
CA ALA A 122 -9.06 -9.77 2.02
C ALA A 122 -7.88 -10.58 2.57
N LEU A 123 -8.18 -11.53 3.46
CA LEU A 123 -7.21 -12.47 4.02
C LEU A 123 -6.61 -13.37 2.93
N ALA A 124 -7.40 -13.85 1.97
CA ALA A 124 -6.89 -14.63 0.84
C ALA A 124 -5.97 -13.79 -0.08
N GLY A 125 -6.32 -12.52 -0.32
CA GLY A 125 -5.44 -11.59 -1.04
C GLY A 125 -4.13 -11.35 -0.29
N PHE A 126 -4.22 -11.14 1.02
CA PHE A 126 -3.08 -10.95 1.91
C PHE A 126 -2.15 -12.17 1.94
N VAL A 127 -2.70 -13.37 2.08
CA VAL A 127 -1.95 -14.65 2.06
C VAL A 127 -1.32 -14.90 0.69
N LYS A 128 -2.03 -14.60 -0.41
CA LYS A 128 -1.44 -14.68 -1.75
C LYS A 128 -0.27 -13.71 -1.91
N GLY A 129 -0.41 -12.48 -1.45
CA GLY A 129 0.69 -11.51 -1.39
C GLY A 129 1.87 -12.08 -0.60
N ALA A 130 1.65 -12.48 0.64
CA ALA A 130 2.69 -13.05 1.51
C ALA A 130 3.40 -14.27 0.89
N ALA A 131 2.65 -15.18 0.26
CA ALA A 131 3.18 -16.37 -0.40
C ALA A 131 4.03 -16.05 -1.63
N ILE A 132 3.61 -15.07 -2.46
CA ILE A 132 4.39 -14.60 -3.62
C ILE A 132 5.77 -14.05 -3.17
N PHE A 133 5.86 -13.54 -1.93
CA PHE A 133 7.06 -12.89 -1.41
C PHE A 133 7.82 -13.72 -0.36
N GLY A 134 7.50 -15.02 -0.22
CA GLY A 134 8.32 -15.95 0.56
C GLY A 134 8.11 -15.93 2.07
N CYS A 135 7.05 -15.29 2.57
CA CYS A 135 6.61 -15.37 3.97
C CYS A 135 5.41 -16.32 4.09
N PRO A 136 5.59 -17.61 4.40
CA PRO A 136 4.47 -18.52 4.62
C PRO A 136 3.74 -18.13 5.92
N VAL A 137 2.59 -17.47 5.77
CA VAL A 137 1.67 -17.21 6.88
C VAL A 137 1.01 -18.53 7.27
N THR A 138 1.58 -19.19 8.27
CA THR A 138 1.13 -20.50 8.77
C THR A 138 0.01 -20.38 9.79
N ASP A 139 -0.05 -19.29 10.56
CA ASP A 139 -1.17 -18.97 11.45
C ASP A 139 -1.67 -17.53 11.20
N ARG A 140 -2.92 -17.47 10.73
CA ARG A 140 -3.58 -16.25 10.23
C ARG A 140 -4.00 -15.29 11.33
N GLU A 141 -4.19 -15.77 12.55
CA GLU A 141 -4.53 -14.93 13.71
C GLU A 141 -3.30 -14.56 14.54
N GLN A 142 -2.26 -15.40 14.53
CA GLN A 142 -1.02 -15.13 15.25
C GLN A 142 -0.16 -14.07 14.56
N PHE A 143 -0.12 -14.05 13.22
CA PHE A 143 0.62 -13.04 12.45
C PHE A 143 0.14 -11.59 12.69
N LEU A 144 -1.11 -11.41 13.11
CA LEU A 144 -1.67 -10.09 13.44
C LEU A 144 -1.37 -9.64 14.89
N LYS A 145 -0.81 -10.52 15.72
CA LYS A 145 -0.55 -10.27 17.16
C LYS A 145 0.93 -10.02 17.49
N GLU A 146 1.85 -10.32 16.58
CA GLU A 146 3.30 -10.09 16.72
C GLU A 146 3.74 -8.78 16.05
#